data_AF-A0A0E0CCK1-F1
#
_entry.id   AF-A0A0E0CCK1-F1
#
_cell.length_a   1.000
_cell.length_b   1.000
_cell.length_c   1.000
_cell.angle_alpha   90.00
_cell.angle_beta   90.00
_cell.angle_gamma   90.00
#
_symmetry.space_group_name_H-M   'P 1'
#
loop_
_entity.id
_entity.type
_entity.pdbx_description
1 polymer ?
#
loop_
_entity_poly.entity_id
_entity_poly.type
_entity_poly.pdbx_seq_one_letter_code
_entity_poly.pdbx_strand_id
1 'polypeptide(L)'
;MAAAIAVVYLSLLLLLLHGAAPAVLGYTRGDFPEDFVFGSATSSYQYEGGFDEDGRSPSNWDIFTHQGKMPGRSTADVAADGYHKYKVYLNFLWM
;
A
#
# COMPACT_ATOMS: atom_id res chain seq x y z
N MET A 1 51.52 7.07 -15.29
CA MET A 1 50.59 7.83 -14.43
C MET A 1 49.18 7.93 -15.02
N ALA A 2 48.99 8.45 -16.24
CA ALA A 2 47.64 8.61 -16.82
C ALA A 2 46.84 7.31 -16.98
N ALA A 3 47.48 6.21 -17.39
CA ALA A 3 46.81 4.91 -17.56
C ALA A 3 46.26 4.33 -16.24
N ALA A 4 46.98 4.50 -15.12
CA ALA A 4 46.53 4.04 -13.81
C ALA A 4 45.29 4.79 -13.32
N ILE A 5 45.23 6.10 -13.60
CA ILE A 5 44.09 6.95 -13.26
C ILE A 5 42.85 6.53 -14.07
N ALA A 6 43.02 6.26 -15.37
CA ALA A 6 41.93 5.80 -16.23
C ALA A 6 41.35 4.44 -15.79
N VAL A 7 42.21 3.52 -15.35
CA VAL A 7 41.78 2.22 -14.83
C VAL A 7 40.97 2.38 -13.55
N VAL A 8 41.39 3.24 -12.62
CA VAL A 8 40.64 3.51 -11.38
C VAL A 8 39.26 4.10 -11.66
N TYR A 9 39.17 5.07 -12.57
CA TYR A 9 37.87 5.63 -12.95
C TYR A 9 36.97 4.62 -13.67
N LEU A 10 37.54 3.76 -14.51
CA LEU A 10 36.79 2.68 -15.16
C LEU A 10 36.32 1.64 -14.13
N SER A 11 37.14 1.28 -13.16
CA SER A 11 36.76 0.37 -12.07
C SER A 11 35.66 0.97 -11.18
N LEU A 12 35.74 2.26 -10.86
CA LEU A 12 34.70 2.97 -10.10
C LEU A 12 33.40 3.09 -10.90
N LEU A 13 33.47 3.36 -12.20
CA LEU A 13 32.32 3.39 -13.10
C LEU A 13 31.66 2.01 -13.20
N LEU A 14 32.45 0.95 -13.30
CA LEU A 14 31.95 -0.43 -13.31
C LEU A 14 31.31 -0.82 -11.97
N LEU A 15 31.87 -0.40 -10.83
CA LEU A 15 31.29 -0.60 -9.50
C LEU A 15 29.95 0.15 -9.33
N LEU A 16 29.83 1.36 -9.87
CA LEU A 16 28.58 2.14 -9.88
C LEU A 16 27.52 1.52 -10.82
N LEU A 17 27.94 0.91 -11.93
CA LEU A 17 27.06 0.17 -12.86
C LEU A 17 26.59 -1.18 -12.32
N HIS A 18 27.36 -1.81 -11.41
CA HIS A 18 26.94 -2.99 -10.63
C HIS A 18 26.09 -2.63 -9.42
N GLY A 19 25.48 -1.43 -9.42
CA GLY A 19 24.53 -0.98 -8.39
C GLY A 19 23.71 -2.15 -7.89
N ALA A 20 23.86 -2.45 -6.60
CA ALA A 20 23.37 -3.65 -5.95
C ALA A 20 22.00 -3.99 -6.51
N ALA A 21 21.93 -5.09 -7.28
CA ALA A 21 20.65 -5.61 -7.70
C ALA A 21 19.80 -5.71 -6.43
N PRO A 22 18.57 -5.15 -6.42
CA PRO A 22 17.73 -5.28 -5.25
C PRO A 22 17.66 -6.77 -4.95
N ALA A 23 18.13 -7.16 -3.77
CA ALA A 23 17.97 -8.53 -3.32
C ALA A 23 16.47 -8.78 -3.34
N VAL A 24 16.00 -9.51 -4.35
CA VAL A 24 14.63 -9.98 -4.40
C VAL A 24 14.53 -10.91 -3.21
N LEU A 25 13.93 -10.43 -2.12
CA LEU A 25 13.59 -11.25 -0.98
C LEU A 25 12.48 -12.18 -1.43
N GLY A 26 12.88 -13.27 -2.08
CA GLY A 26 12.01 -14.32 -2.59
C GLY A 26 11.54 -15.21 -1.45
N TYR A 27 10.75 -14.65 -0.55
CA TYR A 27 10.10 -15.43 0.49
C TYR A 27 8.95 -16.24 -0.11
N THR A 28 8.92 -17.50 0.26
CA THR A 28 7.88 -18.48 -0.05
C THR A 28 7.09 -18.80 1.22
N ARG A 29 5.95 -19.48 1.08
CA ARG A 29 5.18 -19.95 2.26
C ARG A 29 6.00 -20.89 3.15
N GLY A 30 6.97 -21.62 2.59
CA GLY A 30 7.83 -22.54 3.33
C GLY A 30 8.86 -21.87 4.23
N ASP A 31 9.06 -20.56 4.11
CA ASP A 31 9.96 -19.80 4.99
C ASP A 31 9.30 -19.41 6.33
N PHE A 32 8.01 -19.71 6.50
CA PHE A 32 7.22 -19.42 7.70
C PHE A 32 6.73 -20.72 8.35
N PRO A 33 6.50 -20.75 9.67
CA PRO A 33 5.86 -21.88 10.34
C PRO A 33 4.52 -22.27 9.69
N GLU A 34 4.15 -23.54 9.75
CA GLU A 34 2.89 -24.04 9.14
C GLU A 34 1.64 -23.36 9.73
N ASP A 35 1.71 -22.91 10.98
CA ASP A 35 0.65 -22.21 11.71
C ASP A 35 0.69 -20.68 11.55
N PHE A 36 1.60 -20.16 10.71
CA PHE A 36 1.69 -18.73 10.46
C PHE A 36 0.48 -18.23 9.65
N VAL A 37 -0.27 -17.29 10.22
CA VAL A 37 -1.46 -16.72 9.59
C VAL A 37 -1.10 -15.45 8.81
N PHE A 38 -1.36 -15.48 7.51
CA PHE A 38 -1.35 -14.30 6.65
C PHE A 38 -2.77 -13.76 6.51
N GLY A 39 -2.93 -12.45 6.58
CA GLY A 39 -4.21 -11.78 6.42
C GLY A 39 -4.05 -10.40 5.79
N SER A 40 -5.19 -9.73 5.61
CA SER A 40 -5.27 -8.35 5.14
C SER A 40 -6.12 -7.53 6.11
N ALA A 41 -5.92 -6.21 6.13
CA ALA A 41 -6.64 -5.30 7.01
C ALA A 41 -7.11 -4.06 6.24
N THR A 42 -8.25 -3.52 6.66
CA THR A 42 -8.83 -2.27 6.17
C THR A 42 -9.24 -1.40 7.36
N SER A 43 -9.62 -0.14 7.11
CA SER A 43 -10.25 0.73 8.11
C SER A 43 -11.62 1.18 7.62
N SER A 44 -12.57 1.39 8.53
CA SER A 44 -13.96 1.71 8.20
C SER A 44 -14.07 2.94 7.28
N TYR A 45 -13.46 4.06 7.64
CA TYR A 45 -13.56 5.29 6.83
C TYR A 45 -12.96 5.15 5.43
N GLN A 46 -11.89 4.35 5.27
CA GLN A 46 -11.25 4.17 3.96
C GLN A 46 -11.96 3.16 3.07
N TYR A 47 -12.83 2.33 3.63
CA TYR A 47 -13.41 1.17 2.95
C TYR A 47 -14.93 1.25 2.76
N GLU A 48 -15.66 1.61 3.81
CA GLU A 48 -17.11 1.39 3.87
C GLU A 48 -17.91 2.29 2.93
N GLY A 49 -17.74 3.62 3.00
CA GLY A 49 -18.68 4.55 2.38
C GLY A 49 -19.99 4.63 3.18
N GLY A 50 -21.11 4.89 2.51
CA GLY A 50 -22.43 4.95 3.15
C GLY A 50 -22.52 6.09 4.17
N PHE A 51 -21.99 7.26 3.82
CA PHE A 51 -21.77 8.38 4.76
C PHE A 51 -23.01 8.76 5.59
N ASP A 52 -24.18 8.81 4.96
CA ASP A 52 -25.45 9.27 5.54
C ASP A 52 -26.53 8.17 5.47
N GLU A 53 -26.11 6.92 5.61
CA GLU A 53 -27.02 5.77 5.54
C GLU A 53 -27.31 5.18 6.92
N ASP A 54 -28.50 4.61 7.06
CA ASP A 54 -28.94 3.82 8.22
C ASP A 54 -28.70 4.46 9.60
N GLY A 55 -28.71 5.80 9.66
CA GLY A 55 -28.53 6.56 10.90
C GLY A 55 -27.09 6.71 11.37
N ARG A 56 -26.10 6.47 10.50
CA ARG A 56 -24.68 6.76 10.77
C ARG A 56 -24.50 8.24 11.15
N SER A 57 -23.85 8.48 12.28
CA SER A 57 -23.47 9.84 12.66
C SER A 57 -22.14 10.26 12.01
N PRO A 58 -21.97 11.55 11.65
CA PRO A 58 -20.70 12.04 11.12
C PRO A 58 -19.53 11.84 12.08
N SER A 59 -18.39 11.40 11.55
CA SER A 59 -17.13 11.31 12.25
C SER A 59 -16.29 12.58 12.09
N ASN A 60 -15.21 12.70 12.89
CA ASN A 60 -14.25 13.80 12.73
C ASN A 60 -13.62 13.84 11.33
N TRP A 61 -13.43 12.67 10.70
CA TRP A 61 -12.89 12.59 9.35
C TRP A 61 -13.85 13.12 8.30
N ASP A 62 -15.16 12.90 8.46
CA ASP A 62 -16.18 13.46 7.59
C ASP A 62 -16.11 14.99 7.60
N ILE A 63 -16.09 15.57 8.80
CA ILE A 63 -15.98 17.02 9.01
C ILE A 63 -14.71 17.55 8.35
N PHE A 64 -13.58 16.88 8.54
CA PHE A 64 -12.30 17.29 7.98
C PHE A 64 -12.25 17.24 6.45
N THR A 65 -12.74 16.15 5.83
CA THR A 65 -12.69 16.00 4.36
C THR A 65 -13.71 16.90 3.67
N HIS A 66 -14.90 17.07 4.24
CA HIS A 66 -15.94 17.98 3.71
C HIS A 66 -15.56 19.46 3.82
N GLN A 67 -14.60 19.82 4.68
CA GLN A 67 -13.96 21.14 4.69
C GLN A 67 -12.95 21.34 3.53
N GLY A 68 -12.80 20.37 2.63
CA GLY A 68 -11.92 20.44 1.46
C GLY A 68 -10.43 20.43 1.80
N LYS A 69 -10.07 19.85 2.96
CA LYS A 69 -8.68 19.77 3.45
C LYS A 69 -7.85 18.67 2.76
N MET A 70 -8.51 17.75 2.06
CA MET A 70 -7.82 16.71 1.27
C MET A 70 -7.31 17.23 -0.07
N PRO A 71 -6.17 16.71 -0.57
CA PRO A 71 -5.77 16.91 -1.96
C PRO A 71 -6.89 16.52 -2.93
N GLY A 72 -7.26 17.42 -3.83
CA GLY A 72 -8.37 17.18 -4.76
C GLY A 72 -9.77 17.23 -4.13
N ARG A 73 -9.90 17.64 -2.86
CA ARG A 73 -11.18 17.74 -2.13
C ARG A 73 -11.96 16.44 -2.07
N SER A 74 -11.26 15.30 -2.05
CA SER A 74 -11.89 13.98 -1.93
C SER A 74 -12.50 13.78 -0.53
N THR A 75 -13.64 13.08 -0.52
CA THR A 75 -14.33 12.58 0.68
C THR A 75 -14.38 11.05 0.62
N ALA A 76 -14.76 10.41 1.73
CA ALA A 76 -14.96 8.96 1.77
C ALA A 76 -16.45 8.59 1.75
N ASP A 77 -17.29 9.44 1.14
CA ASP A 77 -18.75 9.23 1.16
C ASP A 77 -19.15 7.91 0.49
N VAL A 78 -18.40 7.53 -0.55
CA VAL A 78 -18.51 6.24 -1.24
C VAL A 78 -17.34 5.31 -0.90
N ALA A 79 -16.11 5.83 -0.81
CA ALA A 79 -14.90 5.03 -0.56
C ALA A 79 -14.76 3.84 -1.55
N ALA A 80 -14.51 2.62 -1.04
CA ALA A 80 -14.53 1.39 -1.84
C ALA A 80 -15.92 0.75 -1.94
N ASP A 81 -16.95 1.44 -1.43
CA ASP A 81 -18.34 0.98 -1.37
C ASP A 81 -18.48 -0.33 -0.59
N GLY A 82 -17.63 -0.52 0.41
CA GLY A 82 -17.57 -1.70 1.26
C GLY A 82 -18.85 -1.94 2.06
N TYR A 83 -19.57 -0.87 2.43
CA TYR A 83 -20.84 -0.94 3.14
C TYR A 83 -21.85 -1.81 2.38
N HIS A 84 -21.95 -1.61 1.07
CA HIS A 84 -22.82 -2.39 0.19
C HIS A 84 -22.19 -3.70 -0.28
N LYS A 85 -20.86 -3.72 -0.45
CA LYS A 85 -20.13 -4.81 -1.14
C LYS A 85 -19.36 -5.75 -0.22
N TYR A 86 -19.53 -5.68 1.10
CA TYR A 86 -18.77 -6.53 2.05
C TYR A 86 -18.85 -8.02 1.72
N LYS A 87 -20.00 -8.52 1.23
CA LYS A 87 -20.18 -9.92 0.83
C LYS A 87 -19.27 -10.34 -0.33
N VAL A 88 -19.09 -9.44 -1.32
CA VAL A 88 -18.20 -9.69 -2.46
C VAL A 88 -16.74 -9.69 -2.01
N TYR A 89 -16.38 -8.78 -1.10
CA TYR A 89 -15.03 -8.71 -0.55
C TYR A 89 -14.66 -9.92 0.30
N LEU A 90 -15.58 -10.44 1.11
CA LEU A 90 -15.35 -11.67 1.86
C LEU A 90 -15.03 -12.83 0.92
N ASN A 91 -15.79 -12.99 -0.16
CA ASN A 91 -15.53 -14.06 -1.14
C ASN A 91 -14.13 -13.97 -1.77
N PHE A 92 -13.58 -12.77 -1.94
CA PHE A 92 -12.23 -12.59 -2.49
C PHE A 92 -11.12 -12.98 -1.51
N LEU A 93 -11.32 -12.79 -0.20
CA LEU A 93 -10.32 -13.12 0.82
C LEU A 93 -10.15 -14.64 1.02
N TRP A 94 -11.17 -15.42 0.66
CA TRP A 94 -11.18 -16.87 0.81
C TRP A 94 -10.76 -17.64 -0.46
N MET A 95 -10.24 -16.95 -1.48
CA MET A 95 -9.64 -17.54 -2.69
C MET A 95 -8.12 -17.57 -2.59
#